data_AF-A0A1V2H4Y0-F1
#
_entry.id   AF-A0A1V2H4Y0-F1
#
_cell.length_a   1.000
_cell.length_b   1.000
_cell.length_c   1.000
_cell.angle_alpha   90.00
_cell.angle_beta   90.00
_cell.angle_gamma   90.00
#
_symmetry.space_group_name_H-M   'P 1'
#
loop_
_entity.id
_entity.type
_entity.pdbx_description
1 polymer ?
#
loop_
_entity_poly.entity_id
_entity_poly.type
_entity_poly.pdbx_seq_one_letter_code
_entity_poly.pdbx_strand_id
1 'polypeptide(L)'
;MKTFFLISALASALAAAPALADGRFPNGLTPIDQARLARFETSRQAAIGIARSGGDAGDVAVLDQVLQGEATAQPPAALAGDWRCRLIKLGGILPLTLYGDFRCRITDDAAGLRIQKVSGSQRLAGTLFDTGSARLGYAGAGVAGAGQPPRYGAEQESNQVGYLVPLGPQRLRLEMPAPARESDFDILELRR
;
A
#
# COMPACT_ATOMS: atom_id res chain seq x y z
N MET A 1 -75.21 -13.82 -1.04
CA MET A 1 -74.33 -14.00 -2.23
C MET A 1 -72.93 -13.54 -1.86
N LYS A 2 -71.95 -14.42 -2.07
CA LYS A 2 -70.51 -14.25 -1.74
C LYS A 2 -69.83 -13.36 -2.78
N THR A 3 -68.91 -12.51 -2.36
CA THR A 3 -67.83 -12.03 -3.24
C THR A 3 -66.56 -11.84 -2.42
N PHE A 4 -65.65 -12.79 -2.54
CA PHE A 4 -64.30 -12.75 -1.96
C PHE A 4 -63.40 -11.99 -2.95
N PHE A 5 -62.74 -10.92 -2.50
CA PHE A 5 -61.63 -10.31 -3.25
C PHE A 5 -60.33 -11.01 -2.84
N LEU A 6 -59.70 -11.71 -3.80
CA LEU A 6 -58.36 -12.27 -3.67
C LEU A 6 -57.33 -11.16 -3.98
N ILE A 7 -56.56 -10.74 -2.98
CA ILE A 7 -55.37 -9.90 -3.16
C ILE A 7 -54.18 -10.84 -3.34
N SER A 8 -53.68 -10.99 -4.57
CA SER A 8 -52.41 -11.66 -4.84
C SER A 8 -51.25 -10.76 -4.43
N ALA A 9 -50.61 -11.07 -3.31
CA ALA A 9 -49.33 -10.48 -2.94
C ALA A 9 -48.21 -11.18 -3.72
N LEU A 10 -47.69 -10.53 -4.76
CA LEU A 10 -46.50 -10.97 -5.48
C LEU A 10 -45.26 -10.60 -4.65
N ALA A 11 -44.76 -11.54 -3.85
CA ALA A 11 -43.53 -11.36 -3.10
C ALA A 11 -42.33 -11.45 -4.07
N SER A 12 -41.78 -10.30 -4.46
CA SER A 12 -40.50 -10.22 -5.16
C SER A 12 -39.38 -10.65 -4.21
N ALA A 13 -38.91 -11.88 -4.34
CA ALA A 13 -37.69 -12.34 -3.68
C ALA A 13 -36.48 -11.66 -4.32
N LEU A 14 -35.95 -10.62 -3.69
CA LEU A 14 -34.60 -10.13 -3.98
C LEU A 14 -33.62 -11.23 -3.54
N ALA A 15 -33.11 -12.00 -4.51
CA ALA A 15 -31.96 -12.84 -4.31
C ALA A 15 -30.74 -11.91 -4.11
N ALA A 16 -30.42 -11.59 -2.86
CA ALA A 16 -29.12 -11.06 -2.51
C ALA A 16 -28.09 -12.16 -2.80
N ALA A 17 -27.38 -12.05 -3.93
CA ALA A 17 -26.22 -12.89 -4.17
C ALA A 17 -25.25 -12.68 -2.99
N PRO A 18 -24.64 -13.74 -2.43
CA PRO A 18 -23.60 -13.54 -1.45
C PRO A 18 -22.49 -12.76 -2.13
N ALA A 19 -22.19 -11.56 -1.63
CA ALA A 19 -20.96 -10.89 -1.95
C ALA A 19 -19.84 -11.78 -1.41
N LEU A 20 -19.26 -12.63 -2.25
CA LEU A 20 -17.99 -13.30 -1.98
C LEU A 20 -16.90 -12.22 -2.03
N ALA A 21 -16.91 -11.35 -1.02
CA ALA A 21 -15.74 -10.64 -0.61
C ALA A 21 -14.86 -11.71 0.02
N ASP A 22 -14.00 -12.34 -0.78
CA ASP A 22 -12.99 -13.26 -0.25
C ASP A 22 -12.08 -12.55 0.77
N GLY A 23 -12.20 -11.21 0.88
CA GLY A 23 -12.09 -10.43 2.13
C GLY A 23 -10.67 -10.28 2.66
N ARG A 24 -9.78 -11.13 2.18
CA ARG A 24 -8.38 -11.23 2.52
C ARG A 24 -7.57 -10.62 1.39
N PHE A 25 -6.60 -9.82 1.77
CA PHE A 25 -5.59 -9.34 0.85
C PHE A 25 -4.89 -10.54 0.16
N PRO A 26 -4.71 -10.54 -1.18
CA PRO A 26 -4.95 -9.44 -2.13
C PRO A 26 -6.29 -9.50 -2.89
N ASN A 27 -7.21 -10.41 -2.55
CA ASN A 27 -8.40 -10.70 -3.39
C ASN A 27 -9.39 -9.53 -3.49
N GLY A 28 -9.39 -8.60 -2.53
CA GLY A 28 -10.21 -7.37 -2.56
C GLY A 28 -9.65 -6.23 -3.42
N LEU A 29 -8.49 -6.42 -4.07
CA LEU A 29 -7.84 -5.39 -4.90
C LEU A 29 -8.37 -5.40 -6.33
N THR A 30 -8.14 -4.30 -7.06
CA THR A 30 -8.42 -4.26 -8.50
C THR A 30 -7.61 -5.33 -9.25
N PRO A 31 -8.09 -5.86 -10.38
CA PRO A 31 -7.33 -6.84 -11.17
C PRO A 31 -5.94 -6.33 -11.59
N ILE A 32 -5.81 -5.03 -11.88
CA ILE A 32 -4.53 -4.38 -12.22
C ILE A 32 -3.55 -4.47 -11.05
N ASP A 33 -4.02 -4.17 -9.84
CA ASP A 33 -3.18 -4.19 -8.64
C ASP A 33 -2.85 -5.62 -8.18
N GLN A 34 -3.76 -6.58 -8.36
CA GLN A 34 -3.43 -8.00 -8.18
C GLN A 34 -2.30 -8.43 -9.12
N ALA A 35 -2.33 -8.00 -10.39
CA ALA A 35 -1.26 -8.27 -11.34
C ALA A 35 0.07 -7.59 -10.97
N ARG A 36 0.04 -6.38 -10.39
CA ARG A 36 1.24 -5.72 -9.82
C ARG A 36 1.84 -6.55 -8.69
N LEU A 37 1.02 -7.02 -7.75
CA LEU A 37 1.49 -7.85 -6.64
C LEU A 37 1.99 -9.23 -7.08
N ALA A 38 1.38 -9.83 -8.10
CA ALA A 38 1.84 -11.10 -8.67
C ALA A 38 3.27 -11.00 -9.25
N ARG A 39 3.72 -9.79 -9.63
CA ARG A 39 5.07 -9.52 -10.16
C ARG A 39 6.00 -8.88 -9.12
N PHE A 40 5.57 -8.78 -7.87
CA PHE A 40 6.25 -7.99 -6.83
C PHE A 40 7.75 -8.27 -6.77
N GLU A 41 8.16 -9.53 -6.64
CA GLU A 41 9.58 -9.87 -6.48
C GLU A 41 10.39 -9.59 -7.74
N THR A 42 9.84 -9.92 -8.92
CA THR A 42 10.49 -9.61 -10.21
C THR A 42 10.69 -8.11 -10.39
N SER A 43 9.67 -7.30 -10.11
CA SER A 43 9.75 -5.83 -10.17
C SER A 43 10.76 -5.29 -9.17
N ARG A 44 10.76 -5.83 -7.94
CA ARG A 44 11.68 -5.43 -6.87
C ARG A 44 13.14 -5.67 -7.27
N GLN A 45 13.46 -6.88 -7.73
CA GLN A 45 14.83 -7.23 -8.12
C GLN A 45 15.31 -6.41 -9.33
N ALA A 46 14.46 -6.24 -10.35
CA ALA A 46 14.79 -5.44 -11.52
C ALA A 46 15.07 -3.97 -11.15
N ALA A 47 14.21 -3.35 -10.35
CA ALA A 47 14.36 -1.95 -9.95
C ALA A 47 15.58 -1.73 -9.05
N ILE A 48 15.89 -2.66 -8.14
CA ILE A 48 17.14 -2.62 -7.35
C ILE A 48 18.37 -2.73 -8.25
N GLY A 49 18.32 -3.59 -9.27
CA GLY A 49 19.41 -3.72 -10.26
C GLY A 49 19.65 -2.42 -11.02
N ILE A 50 18.58 -1.76 -11.49
CA ILE A 50 18.66 -0.45 -12.15
C ILE A 50 19.23 0.62 -11.21
N ALA A 51 18.74 0.68 -9.98
CA ALA A 51 19.20 1.65 -8.99
C ALA A 51 20.69 1.49 -8.67
N ARG A 52 21.17 0.25 -8.49
CA ARG A 52 22.59 -0.03 -8.19
C ARG A 52 23.52 0.22 -9.37
N SER A 53 23.05 0.06 -10.62
CA SER A 53 23.88 0.23 -11.81
C SER A 53 23.96 1.69 -12.28
N GLY A 54 22.92 2.49 -12.03
CA GLY A 54 22.83 3.87 -12.54
C GLY A 54 22.70 4.96 -11.47
N GLY A 55 22.54 4.61 -10.19
CA GLY A 55 22.45 5.57 -9.09
C GLY A 55 23.80 6.15 -8.67
N ASP A 56 23.77 7.32 -8.01
CA ASP A 56 24.95 7.85 -7.34
C ASP A 56 25.43 6.91 -6.21
N ALA A 57 26.74 6.77 -6.02
CA ALA A 57 27.31 5.81 -5.08
C ALA A 57 26.84 6.06 -3.63
N GLY A 58 26.67 7.32 -3.21
CA GLY A 58 26.17 7.66 -1.88
C GLY A 58 24.71 7.27 -1.70
N ASP A 59 23.89 7.54 -2.70
CA ASP A 59 22.47 7.18 -2.72
C ASP A 59 22.27 5.66 -2.75
N VAL A 60 23.09 4.93 -3.51
CA VAL A 60 23.09 3.46 -3.54
C VAL A 60 23.47 2.88 -2.18
N ALA A 61 24.48 3.43 -1.51
CA ALA A 61 24.87 2.97 -0.17
C ALA A 61 23.72 3.13 0.84
N VAL A 62 22.98 4.25 0.76
CA VAL A 62 21.78 4.46 1.57
C VAL A 62 20.68 3.47 1.22
N LEU A 63 20.40 3.25 -0.07
CA LEU A 63 19.43 2.23 -0.50
C LEU A 63 19.79 0.85 0.06
N ASP A 64 21.05 0.44 -0.02
CA ASP A 64 21.50 -0.85 0.48
C ASP A 64 21.28 -0.96 2.00
N GLN A 65 21.53 0.09 2.76
CA GLN A 65 21.21 0.13 4.20
C GLN A 65 19.70 -0.01 4.45
N VAL A 66 18.87 0.65 3.64
CA VAL A 66 17.40 0.55 3.73
C VAL A 66 16.93 -0.88 3.38
N LEU A 67 17.61 -1.56 2.47
CA LEU A 67 17.29 -2.91 2.03
C LEU A 67 17.66 -3.99 3.07
N GLN A 68 18.62 -3.73 3.96
CA GLN A 68 19.06 -4.66 5.01
C GLN A 68 17.96 -5.04 6.00
N GLY A 69 18.01 -6.30 6.45
CA GLY A 69 17.11 -6.87 7.46
C GLY A 69 16.00 -7.71 6.86
N GLU A 70 15.44 -8.59 7.68
CA GLU A 70 14.34 -9.47 7.31
C GLU A 70 13.04 -9.06 7.99
N ALA A 71 11.93 -9.49 7.40
CA ALA A 71 10.60 -9.21 7.93
C ALA A 71 10.44 -9.86 9.31
N THR A 72 10.15 -9.06 10.33
CA THR A 72 9.90 -9.51 11.70
C THR A 72 8.52 -9.07 12.11
N ALA A 73 7.60 -10.02 12.35
CA ALA A 73 6.23 -9.69 12.74
C ALA A 73 6.19 -8.74 13.94
N GLN A 74 5.34 -7.73 13.88
CA GLN A 74 5.12 -6.76 14.96
C GLN A 74 3.64 -6.71 15.31
N PRO A 75 3.27 -6.59 16.60
CA PRO A 75 1.88 -6.35 16.97
C PRO A 75 1.42 -4.98 16.44
N PRO A 76 0.13 -4.81 16.08
CA PRO A 76 -0.41 -3.53 15.58
C PRO A 76 -0.04 -2.31 16.44
N ALA A 77 -0.11 -2.45 17.76
CA ALA A 77 0.24 -1.41 18.72
C ALA A 77 1.72 -0.93 18.60
N ALA A 78 2.65 -1.80 18.19
CA ALA A 78 4.05 -1.41 17.96
C ALA A 78 4.24 -0.61 16.66
N LEU A 79 3.38 -0.84 15.67
CA LEU A 79 3.39 -0.13 14.39
C LEU A 79 2.77 1.28 14.50
N ALA A 80 1.74 1.42 15.34
CA ALA A 80 1.01 2.67 15.55
C ALA A 80 1.89 3.79 16.12
N GLY A 81 1.65 5.03 15.68
CA GLY A 81 2.32 6.25 16.14
C GLY A 81 3.00 7.05 15.02
N ASP A 82 3.82 8.02 15.42
CA ASP A 82 4.56 8.88 14.50
C ASP A 82 5.85 8.23 14.00
N TRP A 83 6.21 8.58 12.77
CA TRP A 83 7.38 8.07 12.07
C TRP A 83 8.06 9.20 11.28
N ARG A 84 9.39 9.24 11.31
CA ARG A 84 10.13 9.89 10.22
C ARG A 84 10.08 8.96 9.02
N CYS A 85 9.88 9.50 7.83
CA CYS A 85 9.84 8.69 6.62
C CYS A 85 10.49 9.35 5.43
N ARG A 86 11.00 8.52 4.53
CA ARG A 86 11.68 8.94 3.31
C ARG A 86 11.19 8.07 2.16
N LEU A 87 10.83 8.71 1.05
CA LEU A 87 10.50 8.02 -0.19
C LEU A 87 11.77 7.80 -1.00
N ILE A 88 11.90 6.62 -1.58
CA ILE A 88 12.99 6.22 -2.45
C ILE A 88 12.35 5.64 -3.70
N LYS A 89 12.72 6.19 -4.86
CA LYS A 89 12.23 5.76 -6.17
C LYS A 89 13.32 5.01 -6.91
N LEU A 90 13.00 3.82 -7.40
CA LEU A 90 13.93 2.93 -8.08
C LEU A 90 13.42 2.73 -9.52
N GLY A 91 14.30 2.98 -10.50
CA GLY A 91 13.94 2.92 -11.91
C GLY A 91 12.92 3.97 -12.35
N GLY A 92 12.40 3.83 -13.58
CA GLY A 92 11.52 4.81 -14.23
C GLY A 92 12.29 5.99 -14.83
N ILE A 93 11.98 7.21 -14.39
CA ILE A 93 12.57 8.44 -14.96
C ILE A 93 14.07 8.54 -14.66
N LEU A 94 14.45 8.20 -13.43
CA LEU A 94 15.84 8.19 -12.97
C LEU A 94 16.17 6.81 -12.40
N PRO A 95 17.43 6.34 -12.46
CA PRO A 95 17.80 5.04 -11.92
C PRO A 95 17.49 4.93 -10.43
N LEU A 96 17.74 6.00 -9.68
CA LEU A 96 17.54 6.10 -8.24
C LEU A 96 17.24 7.55 -7.86
N THR A 97 16.27 7.77 -6.98
CA THR A 97 16.01 9.08 -6.36
C THR A 97 15.71 8.91 -4.89
N LEU A 98 16.49 9.58 -4.04
CA LEU A 98 16.27 9.63 -2.60
C LEU A 98 15.69 10.98 -2.21
N TYR A 99 14.51 10.96 -1.62
CA TYR A 99 13.93 12.18 -1.04
C TYR A 99 14.47 12.43 0.38
N GLY A 100 14.27 13.66 0.87
CA GLY A 100 14.59 14.02 2.26
C GLY A 100 13.64 13.40 3.30
N ASP A 101 13.84 13.78 4.56
CA ASP A 101 13.00 13.33 5.67
C ASP A 101 11.65 14.06 5.72
N PHE A 102 10.60 13.28 5.89
CA PHE A 102 9.22 13.71 6.05
C PHE A 102 8.57 13.02 7.25
N ARG A 103 7.31 13.35 7.50
CA ARG A 103 6.51 12.81 8.59
C ARG A 103 5.50 11.82 8.02
N CYS A 104 5.44 10.65 8.65
CA CYS A 104 4.41 9.65 8.44
C CYS A 104 3.76 9.31 9.77
N ARG A 105 2.53 8.80 9.72
CA ARG A 105 1.79 8.31 10.88
C ARG A 105 1.14 6.98 10.52
N ILE A 106 1.18 6.04 11.46
CA ILE A 106 0.36 4.84 11.42
C ILE A 106 -0.67 4.97 12.55
N THR A 107 -1.94 4.75 12.24
CA THR A 107 -3.03 4.68 13.22
C THR A 107 -3.54 3.25 13.34
N ASP A 108 -4.00 2.91 14.53
CA ASP A 108 -4.65 1.64 14.84
C ASP A 108 -6.00 1.98 15.48
N ASP A 109 -7.09 1.77 14.75
CA ASP A 109 -8.45 2.08 15.19
C ASP A 109 -9.41 0.94 14.85
N ALA A 110 -10.72 1.14 15.10
CA ALA A 110 -11.73 0.11 14.85
C ALA A 110 -11.83 -0.34 13.37
N ALA A 111 -11.32 0.45 12.42
CA ALA A 111 -11.23 0.10 11.01
C ALA A 111 -9.89 -0.58 10.64
N GLY A 112 -8.99 -0.78 11.61
CA GLY A 112 -7.70 -1.42 11.47
C GLY A 112 -6.54 -0.45 11.26
N LEU A 113 -5.40 -1.00 10.84
CA LEU A 113 -4.19 -0.23 10.64
C LEU A 113 -4.26 0.64 9.39
N ARG A 114 -3.93 1.93 9.51
CA ARG A 114 -3.80 2.85 8.38
C ARG A 114 -2.46 3.56 8.43
N ILE A 115 -1.84 3.74 7.27
CA ILE A 115 -0.60 4.51 7.11
C ILE A 115 -0.90 5.79 6.32
N GLN A 116 -0.26 6.89 6.70
CA GLN A 116 -0.32 8.16 5.97
C GLN A 116 1.03 8.87 5.99
N LYS A 117 1.44 9.42 4.84
CA LYS A 117 2.51 10.43 4.76
C LYS A 117 1.91 11.82 4.93
N VAL A 118 2.24 12.47 6.05
CA VAL A 118 1.61 13.72 6.53
C VAL A 118 2.46 14.98 6.31
N SER A 119 3.64 14.88 5.69
CA SER A 119 4.38 16.05 5.15
C SER A 119 4.97 15.81 3.75
N GLY A 120 5.42 16.88 3.07
CA GLY A 120 6.09 16.84 1.75
C GLY A 120 5.18 16.99 0.54
N SER A 121 5.75 16.95 -0.67
CA SER A 121 5.08 17.17 -1.96
C SER A 121 4.54 15.90 -2.62
N GLN A 122 4.74 14.74 -2.01
CA GLN A 122 4.14 13.49 -2.43
C GLN A 122 3.49 12.86 -1.20
N ARG A 123 2.16 12.84 -1.18
CA ARG A 123 1.37 12.26 -0.08
C ARG A 123 0.86 10.90 -0.49
N LEU A 124 0.72 10.02 0.49
CA LEU A 124 0.03 8.74 0.33
C LEU A 124 -0.74 8.41 1.60
N ALA A 125 -1.79 7.61 1.43
CA ALA A 125 -2.57 7.06 2.52
C ALA A 125 -3.13 5.71 2.11
N GLY A 126 -3.18 4.75 3.03
CA GLY A 126 -3.75 3.44 2.75
C GLY A 126 -4.02 2.60 3.98
N THR A 127 -4.73 1.50 3.75
CA THR A 127 -5.02 0.48 4.76
C THR A 127 -3.93 -0.58 4.74
N LEU A 128 -3.59 -1.09 5.92
CA LEU A 128 -2.69 -2.22 6.09
C LEU A 128 -3.50 -3.47 6.47
N PHE A 129 -3.20 -4.59 5.81
CA PHE A 129 -3.94 -5.84 5.91
C PHE A 129 -3.05 -6.95 6.48
N ASP A 130 -3.60 -7.77 7.36
CA ASP A 130 -2.96 -9.02 7.74
C ASP A 130 -2.91 -9.97 6.55
N THR A 131 -1.73 -10.55 6.31
CA THR A 131 -1.51 -11.54 5.26
C THR A 131 -1.39 -12.96 5.82
N GLY A 132 -1.28 -13.13 7.14
CA GLY A 132 -0.84 -14.36 7.79
C GLY A 132 0.67 -14.59 7.71
N SER A 133 1.45 -13.52 7.47
CA SER A 133 2.91 -13.54 7.41
C SER A 133 3.51 -12.41 8.24
N ALA A 134 4.84 -12.31 8.29
CA ALA A 134 5.53 -11.20 8.98
C ALA A 134 5.33 -9.83 8.31
N ARG A 135 4.82 -9.79 7.06
CA ARG A 135 4.53 -8.55 6.32
C ARG A 135 3.04 -8.25 6.34
N LEU A 136 2.69 -6.97 6.22
CA LEU A 136 1.31 -6.53 6.05
C LEU A 136 1.08 -6.13 4.59
N GLY A 137 -0.05 -6.50 4.02
CA GLY A 137 -0.48 -6.01 2.72
C GLY A 137 -0.82 -4.53 2.80
N TYR A 138 -0.61 -3.78 1.72
CA TYR A 138 -0.95 -2.35 1.64
C TYR A 138 -1.85 -2.11 0.43
N ALA A 139 -2.94 -1.39 0.64
CA ALA A 139 -3.76 -0.82 -0.43
C ALA A 139 -4.08 0.65 -0.10
N GLY A 140 -3.66 1.54 -0.98
CA GLY A 140 -3.77 2.98 -0.76
C GLY A 140 -3.72 3.76 -2.05
N ALA A 141 -3.61 5.07 -1.90
CA ALA A 141 -3.42 5.95 -3.03
C ALA A 141 -2.39 7.03 -2.72
N GLY A 142 -1.76 7.53 -3.78
CA GLY A 142 -0.82 8.63 -3.76
C GLY A 142 -1.34 9.86 -4.49
N VAL A 143 -0.89 11.04 -4.08
CA VAL A 143 -1.15 12.30 -4.78
C VAL A 143 0.08 13.20 -4.74
N ALA A 144 0.27 13.97 -5.81
CA ALA A 144 1.29 15.01 -5.88
C ALA A 144 0.78 16.30 -5.21
N GLY A 145 1.69 17.08 -4.65
CA GLY A 145 1.38 18.26 -3.83
C GLY A 145 0.98 17.91 -2.40
N ALA A 146 0.39 18.88 -1.71
CA ALA A 146 -0.03 18.75 -0.31
C ALA A 146 -1.49 18.28 -0.14
N GLY A 147 -2.12 17.80 -1.22
CA GLY A 147 -3.51 17.33 -1.21
C GLY A 147 -3.71 16.06 -0.38
N GLN A 148 -4.97 15.77 -0.07
CA GLN A 148 -5.36 14.52 0.55
C GLN A 148 -5.39 13.42 -0.53
N PRO A 149 -4.69 12.28 -0.35
CA PRO A 149 -4.81 11.18 -1.28
C PRO A 149 -6.24 10.66 -1.36
N PRO A 150 -6.74 10.28 -2.55
CA PRO A 150 -8.07 9.70 -2.69
C PRO A 150 -8.16 8.35 -1.94
N ARG A 151 -9.37 7.82 -1.82
CA ARG A 151 -9.52 6.43 -1.34
C ARG A 151 -9.00 5.48 -2.42
N TYR A 152 -8.40 4.37 -1.99
CA TYR A 152 -8.03 3.29 -2.90
C TYR A 152 -9.25 2.88 -3.75
N GLY A 153 -9.05 2.71 -5.06
CA GLY A 153 -10.09 2.34 -6.00
C GLY A 153 -10.94 3.51 -6.51
N ALA A 154 -10.84 4.71 -5.92
CA ALA A 154 -11.56 5.88 -6.43
C ALA A 154 -10.94 6.41 -7.74
N GLU A 155 -9.62 6.34 -7.87
CA GLU A 155 -8.86 6.79 -9.03
C GLU A 155 -7.76 5.78 -9.35
N GLN A 156 -7.88 5.05 -10.47
CA GLN A 156 -6.93 4.00 -10.85
C GLN A 156 -5.48 4.53 -10.96
N GLU A 157 -5.31 5.74 -11.48
CA GLU A 157 -4.01 6.40 -11.65
C GLU A 157 -3.40 6.94 -10.34
N SER A 158 -4.14 6.86 -9.24
CA SER A 158 -3.67 7.20 -7.90
C SER A 158 -3.41 5.95 -7.07
N ASN A 159 -3.89 4.78 -7.48
CA ASN A 159 -3.76 3.54 -6.72
C ASN A 159 -2.31 3.10 -6.54
N GLN A 160 -2.03 2.64 -5.31
CA GLN A 160 -0.78 2.04 -4.89
C GLN A 160 -1.10 0.78 -4.08
N VAL A 161 -0.31 -0.27 -4.30
CA VAL A 161 -0.38 -1.51 -3.54
C VAL A 161 1.03 -1.99 -3.20
N GLY A 162 1.15 -2.87 -2.22
CA GLY A 162 2.46 -3.36 -1.82
C GLY A 162 2.45 -4.10 -0.50
N TYR A 163 3.61 -4.10 0.16
CA TYR A 163 3.78 -4.70 1.48
C TYR A 163 4.51 -3.76 2.42
N LEU A 164 3.94 -3.56 3.61
CA LEU A 164 4.71 -3.03 4.74
C LEU A 164 5.52 -4.18 5.34
N VAL A 165 6.82 -3.98 5.41
CA VAL A 165 7.81 -4.92 5.95
C VAL A 165 8.35 -4.33 7.25
N PRO A 166 7.86 -4.79 8.42
CA PRO A 166 8.50 -4.44 9.67
C PRO A 166 9.87 -5.14 9.77
N LEU A 167 10.92 -4.39 10.07
CA LEU A 167 12.28 -4.90 10.30
C LEU A 167 12.63 -4.91 11.79
N GLY A 168 11.70 -4.43 12.62
CA GLY A 168 11.82 -4.24 14.06
C GLY A 168 10.92 -3.10 14.53
N PRO A 169 10.93 -2.76 15.83
CA PRO A 169 10.03 -1.76 16.42
C PRO A 169 10.31 -0.32 15.97
N GLN A 170 11.48 -0.05 15.37
CA GLN A 170 11.91 1.30 14.96
C GLN A 170 12.24 1.42 13.48
N ARG A 171 12.11 0.34 12.70
CA ARG A 171 12.43 0.33 11.27
C ARG A 171 11.36 -0.44 10.51
N LEU A 172 10.68 0.24 9.59
CA LEU A 172 9.74 -0.36 8.66
C LEU A 172 10.09 0.05 7.23
N ARG A 173 9.60 -0.71 6.27
CA ARG A 173 9.71 -0.40 4.86
C ARG A 173 8.41 -0.72 4.15
N LEU A 174 7.71 0.28 3.64
CA LEU A 174 6.59 0.05 2.73
C LEU A 174 7.14 -0.03 1.31
N GLU A 175 7.00 -1.19 0.69
CA GLU A 175 7.49 -1.50 -0.66
C GLU A 175 6.33 -1.60 -1.64
N MET A 176 6.38 -0.85 -2.74
CA MET A 176 5.28 -0.69 -3.70
C MET A 176 5.77 -0.93 -5.14
N PRO A 177 5.37 -2.02 -5.80
CA PRO A 177 5.76 -2.28 -7.18
C PRO A 177 4.94 -1.47 -8.17
N ALA A 178 5.58 -1.01 -9.25
CA ALA A 178 4.97 -0.33 -10.38
C ALA A 178 3.93 0.73 -9.94
N PRO A 179 4.32 1.71 -9.08
CA PRO A 179 3.44 2.81 -8.74
C PRO A 179 3.02 3.54 -10.03
N ALA A 180 1.87 4.21 -10.00
CA ALA A 180 1.31 4.82 -11.21
C ALA A 180 2.20 5.92 -11.83
N ARG A 181 3.25 6.40 -11.14
CA ARG A 181 4.05 7.55 -11.56
C ARG A 181 5.54 7.36 -11.27
N GLU A 182 6.34 7.86 -12.21
CA GLU A 182 7.76 8.23 -12.08
C GLU A 182 8.78 7.10 -11.85
N SER A 183 8.37 5.92 -11.37
CA SER A 183 9.27 4.85 -10.94
C SER A 183 8.73 3.45 -11.19
N ASP A 184 9.65 2.48 -11.24
CA ASP A 184 9.32 1.06 -11.38
C ASP A 184 9.04 0.41 -10.03
N PHE A 185 9.62 0.95 -8.96
CA PHE A 185 9.42 0.51 -7.59
C PHE A 185 9.64 1.66 -6.61
N ASP A 186 8.73 1.79 -5.64
CA ASP A 186 8.86 2.76 -4.56
C ASP A 186 9.11 2.06 -3.23
N ILE A 187 10.00 2.66 -2.43
CA ILE A 187 10.24 2.30 -1.05
C ILE A 187 9.97 3.52 -0.18
N LEU A 188 9.00 3.41 0.73
CA LEU A 188 8.84 4.36 1.83
C LEU A 188 9.51 3.75 3.07
N GLU A 189 10.70 4.23 3.39
CA GLU A 189 11.39 3.93 4.64
C GLU A 189 10.66 4.64 5.80
N LEU A 190 10.44 3.95 6.92
CA LEU A 190 9.95 4.54 8.17
C LEU A 190 10.93 4.26 9.31
N ARG A 191 11.24 5.30 10.08
CA ARG A 191 12.20 5.29 11.18
C ARG A 191 11.66 6.01 12.42
N ARG A 192 12.01 5.52 13.60
CA ARG A 192 11.85 6.21 14.89
C ARG A 192 13.20 6.61 15.44
#